data_AF-A0AA40CZW2-F1
#
_entry.id   AF-A0AA40CZW2-F1
#
_cell.length_a   1.000
_cell.length_b   1.000
_cell.length_c   1.000
_cell.angle_alpha   90.00
_cell.angle_beta   90.00
_cell.angle_gamma   90.00
#
_symmetry.space_group_name_H-M   'P 1'
#
loop_
_entity.id
_entity.type
_entity.pdbx_description
1 polymer ?
#
loop_
_entity_poly.entity_id
_entity_poly.type
_entity_poly.pdbx_seq_one_letter_code
_entity_poly.pdbx_strand_id
1 'polypeptide(L)'
;MPPSCMQYIGGLPNIIINDVLEFNIGGSNASDPIRVSEDCLTLSIWAPSDHKKRDLPVLVFFYGGAFMNGGIDVPYQIPSQWIQRTQNHIVVSFNHRGNIFGYPNAAGLPLEEQNVGLLDQRMALEWVRDNIALFGGDPTHIAAWGQSSGSVAMAYYTYTYLDDPILNSLIMDSGNEFIDILTKDPAHANFTFMASQFGCGGLRPAEELACMRKVDASSIEDFMRIYNDVGKTPILTFSPIIDNITVFADYVTLAKAGKIARLPVLIGSNSQDGEIFVPYDPNGVDKAVADLITMSWFFCPSYQSAKVRTDAKTGPVYRYLYAGNFSNASPRSWMGGWHGAELPLVFGTHPLYRGNSTELEYATSHAMQDAWLAFVATAGRKPSVEGWDAWDEVVGGRVVEFGNGVPARLIDTAKMEKDCAPFLPSR
;
A
#
# COMPACT_ATOMS: atom_id res chain seq x y z
N MET A 1 10.88 -17.86 -1.54
CA MET A 1 9.52 -17.42 -1.91
C MET A 1 9.33 -17.60 -3.41
N PRO A 2 8.09 -17.77 -3.90
CA PRO A 2 7.81 -17.77 -5.34
C PRO A 2 8.21 -16.42 -5.98
N PRO A 3 8.37 -16.37 -7.32
CA PRO A 3 8.74 -15.13 -7.99
C PRO A 3 7.63 -14.08 -7.85
N SER A 4 8.05 -12.81 -7.79
CA SER A 4 7.14 -11.66 -7.85
C SER A 4 6.62 -11.44 -9.26
N CYS A 5 5.55 -10.66 -9.42
CA CYS A 5 5.01 -10.37 -10.74
C CYS A 5 5.97 -9.51 -11.57
N MET A 6 5.91 -9.65 -12.90
CA MET A 6 6.69 -8.87 -13.86
C MET A 6 6.69 -7.38 -13.49
N GLN A 7 7.89 -6.85 -13.27
CA GLN A 7 8.17 -5.47 -12.92
C GLN A 7 9.68 -5.21 -13.09
N TYR A 8 10.09 -3.94 -13.00
CA TYR A 8 11.49 -3.54 -13.04
C TYR A 8 11.85 -2.59 -11.89
N ILE A 9 13.12 -2.61 -11.50
CA ILE A 9 13.70 -1.57 -10.64
C ILE A 9 14.33 -0.53 -11.55
N GLY A 10 13.87 0.72 -11.45
CA GLY A 10 14.43 1.84 -12.22
C GLY A 10 15.84 2.20 -11.78
N GLY A 11 16.63 2.76 -12.70
CA GLY A 11 18.01 3.18 -12.43
C GLY A 11 18.14 4.60 -11.87
N LEU A 12 17.06 5.37 -11.81
CA LEU A 12 17.09 6.76 -11.33
C LEU A 12 17.25 6.83 -9.79
N PRO A 13 18.25 7.58 -9.28
CA PRO A 13 18.52 7.68 -7.85
C PRO A 13 17.29 8.07 -7.02
N ASN A 14 17.06 7.33 -5.93
CA ASN A 14 15.99 7.55 -4.97
C ASN A 14 16.32 6.88 -3.62
N ILE A 15 15.55 7.17 -2.59
CA ILE A 15 15.72 6.61 -1.24
C ILE A 15 15.79 5.07 -1.27
N ILE A 16 14.88 4.41 -1.99
CA ILE A 16 14.78 2.94 -2.01
C ILE A 16 16.02 2.28 -2.65
N ILE A 17 16.52 2.82 -3.77
CA ILE A 17 17.66 2.19 -4.47
C ILE A 17 19.03 2.64 -3.95
N ASN A 18 19.11 3.75 -3.22
CA ASN A 18 20.38 4.29 -2.73
C ASN A 18 20.60 4.06 -1.23
N ASP A 19 19.55 4.09 -0.42
CA ASP A 19 19.67 4.13 1.03
C ASP A 19 19.03 2.91 1.71
N VAL A 20 17.89 2.42 1.20
CA VAL A 20 17.07 1.36 1.81
C VAL A 20 16.68 0.24 0.82
N LEU A 21 17.70 -0.46 0.31
CA LEU A 21 17.56 -1.52 -0.69
C LEU A 21 16.54 -2.61 -0.34
N GLU A 22 16.28 -2.85 0.94
CA GLU A 22 15.38 -3.89 1.44
C GLU A 22 13.89 -3.55 1.29
N PHE A 23 13.57 -2.42 0.65
CA PHE A 23 12.25 -2.15 0.07
C PHE A 23 12.10 -2.69 -1.36
N ASN A 24 13.18 -3.16 -1.99
CA ASN A 24 13.12 -3.78 -3.32
C ASN A 24 12.87 -5.29 -3.22
N ILE A 25 12.22 -5.83 -4.26
CA ILE A 25 12.17 -7.27 -4.51
C ILE A 25 13.56 -7.81 -4.86
N GLY A 26 13.84 -9.08 -4.56
CA GLY A 26 15.15 -9.69 -4.83
C GLY A 26 16.20 -9.51 -3.73
N GLY A 27 15.99 -8.66 -2.71
CA GLY A 27 16.82 -8.64 -1.50
C GLY A 27 17.54 -7.33 -1.20
N SER A 28 18.50 -7.39 -0.27
CA SER A 28 19.25 -6.24 0.26
C SER A 28 20.47 -5.84 -0.58
N ASN A 29 20.71 -6.51 -1.71
CA ASN A 29 21.89 -6.31 -2.53
C ASN A 29 21.51 -6.13 -4.00
N ALA A 30 22.01 -5.07 -4.63
CA ALA A 30 21.75 -4.74 -6.03
C ALA A 30 22.25 -5.81 -7.03
N SER A 31 23.11 -6.74 -6.60
CA SER A 31 23.56 -7.86 -7.42
C SER A 31 22.65 -9.09 -7.40
N ASP A 32 21.69 -9.15 -6.48
CA ASP A 32 20.79 -10.28 -6.40
C ASP A 32 19.82 -10.22 -7.59
N PRO A 33 19.70 -11.29 -8.39
CA PRO A 33 18.83 -11.26 -9.55
C PRO A 33 17.38 -11.13 -9.09
N ILE A 34 16.69 -10.11 -9.60
CA ILE A 34 15.25 -9.96 -9.42
C ILE A 34 14.55 -11.20 -9.97
N ARG A 35 13.75 -11.87 -9.13
CA ARG A 35 13.02 -13.08 -9.51
C ARG A 35 11.58 -12.73 -9.87
N VAL A 36 11.37 -12.40 -11.13
CA VAL A 36 10.04 -12.06 -11.68
C VAL A 36 9.55 -13.08 -12.69
N SER A 37 8.22 -13.24 -12.79
CA SER A 37 7.55 -14.08 -13.78
C SER A 37 6.14 -13.57 -14.06
N GLU A 38 5.57 -13.92 -15.22
CA GLU A 38 4.11 -13.82 -15.43
C GLU A 38 3.35 -14.88 -14.61
N ASP A 39 3.97 -16.04 -14.34
CA ASP A 39 3.47 -17.04 -13.40
C ASP A 39 3.81 -16.62 -11.96
N CYS A 40 3.13 -15.58 -11.48
CA CYS A 40 3.43 -14.93 -10.21
C CYS A 40 2.28 -14.94 -9.20
N LEU A 41 1.04 -15.20 -9.63
CA LEU A 41 -0.17 -15.12 -8.79
C LEU A 41 -0.17 -16.19 -7.71
N THR A 42 0.55 -15.88 -6.64
CA THR A 42 0.88 -16.75 -5.52
C THR A 42 0.75 -15.97 -4.24
N LEU A 43 0.62 -16.68 -3.12
CA LEU A 43 0.56 -16.09 -1.79
C LEU A 43 1.47 -16.86 -0.83
N SER A 44 1.87 -16.17 0.24
CA SER A 44 2.67 -16.71 1.34
C SER A 44 1.94 -16.47 2.65
N ILE A 45 2.00 -17.46 3.53
CA ILE A 45 1.28 -17.47 4.81
C ILE A 45 2.31 -17.64 5.91
N TRP A 46 2.30 -16.74 6.88
CA TRP A 46 3.06 -16.85 8.12
C TRP A 46 2.09 -17.08 9.27
N ALA A 47 2.25 -18.22 9.94
CA ALA A 47 1.40 -18.65 11.03
C ALA A 47 2.25 -19.11 12.24
N PRO A 48 1.68 -19.15 13.46
CA PRO A 48 2.38 -19.66 14.63
C PRO A 48 2.86 -21.10 14.42
N SER A 49 3.98 -21.46 15.05
CA SER A 49 4.54 -22.81 14.94
C SER A 49 3.71 -23.85 15.70
N ASP A 50 2.93 -23.42 16.69
CA ASP A 50 1.97 -24.26 17.38
C ASP A 50 0.69 -24.47 16.55
N HIS A 51 0.66 -25.56 15.79
CA HIS A 51 -0.48 -25.97 14.95
C HIS A 51 -1.78 -26.28 15.72
N LYS A 52 -1.76 -26.26 17.06
CA LYS A 52 -2.98 -26.39 17.88
C LYS A 52 -3.75 -25.08 17.98
N LYS A 53 -3.11 -23.94 17.71
CA LYS A 53 -3.81 -22.65 17.68
C LYS A 53 -4.77 -22.62 16.49
N ARG A 54 -5.99 -22.15 16.76
CA ARG A 54 -7.11 -22.09 15.84
C ARG A 54 -7.83 -20.77 16.01
N ASP A 55 -8.68 -20.46 15.03
CA ASP A 55 -9.53 -19.28 14.99
C ASP A 55 -8.73 -17.99 15.21
N LEU A 56 -7.52 -17.95 14.62
CA LEU A 56 -6.62 -16.82 14.75
C LEU A 56 -7.07 -15.66 13.86
N PRO A 57 -6.95 -14.40 14.31
CA PRO A 57 -7.14 -13.25 13.43
C PRO A 57 -6.17 -13.30 12.25
N VAL A 58 -6.67 -12.96 11.06
CA VAL A 58 -5.91 -13.00 9.81
C VAL A 58 -5.70 -11.58 9.30
N LEU A 59 -4.45 -11.20 9.08
CA LEU A 59 -4.08 -9.97 8.37
C LEU A 59 -3.65 -10.33 6.96
N VAL A 60 -4.32 -9.78 5.96
CA VAL A 60 -3.93 -9.91 4.56
C VAL A 60 -3.25 -8.62 4.14
N PHE A 61 -1.94 -8.69 3.86
CA PHE A 61 -1.12 -7.54 3.52
C PHE A 61 -1.15 -7.22 2.02
N PHE A 62 -1.50 -5.98 1.70
CA PHE A 62 -1.53 -5.39 0.36
C PHE A 62 -0.32 -4.48 0.22
N TYR A 63 0.71 -4.93 -0.51
CA TYR A 63 1.93 -4.15 -0.66
C TYR A 63 1.73 -2.88 -1.49
N GLY A 64 2.56 -1.86 -1.20
CA GLY A 64 2.67 -0.63 -1.97
C GLY A 64 3.55 -0.77 -3.22
N GLY A 65 3.88 0.37 -3.84
CA GLY A 65 4.70 0.41 -5.07
C GLY A 65 4.00 1.04 -6.27
N ALA A 66 3.06 1.96 -6.01
CA ALA A 66 2.35 2.76 -7.02
C ALA A 66 1.66 1.93 -8.12
N PHE A 67 1.23 0.71 -7.78
CA PHE A 67 0.67 -0.28 -8.72
C PHE A 67 1.63 -0.79 -9.80
N MET A 68 2.90 -0.39 -9.75
CA MET A 68 3.92 -0.78 -10.74
C MET A 68 4.86 -1.85 -10.18
N ASN A 69 5.25 -1.70 -8.91
CA ASN A 69 6.27 -2.51 -8.27
C ASN A 69 5.76 -3.07 -6.92
N GLY A 70 6.57 -3.90 -6.28
CA GLY A 70 6.29 -4.54 -4.99
C GLY A 70 6.15 -6.05 -5.11
N GLY A 71 6.10 -6.74 -3.98
CA GLY A 71 6.02 -8.20 -3.98
C GLY A 71 6.05 -8.80 -2.59
N ILE A 72 5.67 -10.07 -2.51
CA ILE A 72 5.70 -10.84 -1.26
C ILE A 72 7.12 -11.08 -0.73
N ASP A 73 8.15 -10.84 -1.54
CA ASP A 73 9.55 -11.11 -1.22
C ASP A 73 10.35 -9.86 -0.82
N VAL A 74 9.68 -8.71 -0.60
CA VAL A 74 10.31 -7.48 -0.09
C VAL A 74 10.81 -7.71 1.35
N PRO A 75 12.13 -7.62 1.62
CA PRO A 75 12.66 -8.07 2.90
C PRO A 75 12.14 -7.33 4.14
N TYR A 76 11.87 -6.03 4.05
CA TYR A 76 11.26 -5.25 5.14
C TYR A 76 9.78 -5.55 5.40
N GLN A 77 9.15 -6.40 4.57
CA GLN A 77 7.72 -6.73 4.64
C GLN A 77 7.51 -8.23 4.97
N ILE A 78 8.50 -8.87 5.59
CA ILE A 78 8.44 -10.28 6.01
C ILE A 78 8.09 -10.37 7.50
N PRO A 79 6.91 -10.87 7.89
CA PRO A 79 6.36 -10.76 9.25
C PRO A 79 6.90 -11.80 10.25
N SER A 80 7.96 -12.54 9.91
CA SER A 80 8.46 -13.66 10.71
C SER A 80 8.75 -13.27 12.17
N GLN A 81 9.34 -12.09 12.41
CA GLN A 81 9.66 -11.60 13.75
C GLN A 81 8.39 -11.30 14.55
N TRP A 82 7.39 -10.65 13.94
CA TRP A 82 6.11 -10.35 14.59
C TRP A 82 5.32 -11.62 14.94
N ILE A 83 5.28 -12.59 14.00
CA ILE A 83 4.64 -13.89 14.23
C ILE A 83 5.35 -14.63 15.36
N GLN A 84 6.69 -14.68 15.35
CA GLN A 84 7.49 -15.34 16.39
C GLN A 84 7.25 -14.73 17.78
N ARG A 85 7.15 -13.39 17.87
CA ARG A 85 6.93 -12.67 19.13
C ARG A 85 5.56 -12.96 19.74
N THR A 86 4.49 -12.89 18.94
CA THR A 86 3.12 -12.90 19.47
C THR A 86 2.46 -14.28 19.43
N GLN A 87 2.79 -15.10 18.43
CA GLN A 87 2.22 -16.42 18.20
C GLN A 87 0.68 -16.45 18.15
N ASN A 88 -0.01 -15.33 17.90
CA ASN A 88 -1.47 -15.20 18.11
C ASN A 88 -2.24 -14.65 16.90
N HIS A 89 -1.63 -14.67 15.71
CA HIS A 89 -2.28 -14.22 14.48
C HIS A 89 -1.60 -14.85 13.27
N ILE A 90 -2.23 -14.67 12.11
CA ILE A 90 -1.68 -15.06 10.81
C ILE A 90 -1.50 -13.81 9.96
N VAL A 91 -0.40 -13.74 9.21
CA VAL A 91 -0.22 -12.76 8.14
C VAL A 91 -0.16 -13.50 6.81
N VAL A 92 -0.91 -13.01 5.83
CA VAL A 92 -0.87 -13.47 4.44
C VAL A 92 -0.39 -12.31 3.57
N SER A 93 0.61 -12.54 2.73
CA SER A 93 0.98 -11.60 1.66
C SER A 93 0.79 -12.30 0.33
N PHE A 94 0.37 -11.58 -0.71
CA PHE A 94 0.07 -12.17 -2.00
C PHE A 94 0.56 -11.28 -3.14
N ASN A 95 0.93 -11.89 -4.26
CA ASN A 95 1.29 -11.19 -5.48
C ASN A 95 0.03 -10.83 -6.27
N HIS A 96 0.04 -9.65 -6.87
CA HIS A 96 -0.92 -9.24 -7.88
C HIS A 96 -0.18 -8.59 -9.04
N ARG A 97 -0.75 -8.65 -10.26
CA ARG A 97 -0.14 -8.00 -11.41
C ARG A 97 -0.12 -6.48 -11.21
N GLY A 98 0.96 -5.88 -11.71
CA GLY A 98 1.18 -4.44 -11.72
C GLY A 98 1.58 -3.97 -13.11
N ASN A 99 1.83 -2.66 -13.23
CA ASN A 99 2.28 -2.03 -14.48
C ASN A 99 1.38 -2.42 -15.67
N ILE A 100 1.93 -2.47 -16.90
CA ILE A 100 1.20 -2.86 -18.12
C ILE A 100 0.55 -4.25 -18.03
N PHE A 101 1.02 -5.14 -17.16
CA PHE A 101 0.43 -6.49 -16.98
C PHE A 101 -0.84 -6.48 -16.12
N GLY A 102 -0.93 -5.56 -15.17
CA GLY A 102 -2.10 -5.39 -14.29
C GLY A 102 -3.07 -4.31 -14.78
N TYR A 103 -2.55 -3.32 -15.49
CA TYR A 103 -3.26 -2.08 -15.85
C TYR A 103 -2.94 -1.63 -17.29
N PRO A 104 -3.09 -2.51 -18.30
CA PRO A 104 -2.67 -2.21 -19.67
C PRO A 104 -3.39 -1.01 -20.28
N ASN A 105 -4.63 -0.72 -19.86
CA ASN A 105 -5.49 0.29 -20.48
C ASN A 105 -5.52 0.15 -22.02
N ALA A 106 -5.59 -1.09 -22.51
CA ALA A 106 -5.60 -1.38 -23.94
C ALA A 106 -7.00 -1.15 -24.52
N ALA A 107 -7.11 -0.48 -25.66
CA ALA A 107 -8.39 -0.27 -26.34
C ALA A 107 -9.07 -1.59 -26.77
N GLY A 108 -8.31 -2.67 -26.90
CA GLY A 108 -8.81 -4.01 -27.24
C GLY A 108 -9.41 -4.78 -26.07
N LEU A 109 -9.29 -4.28 -24.83
CA LEU A 109 -9.91 -4.88 -23.65
C LEU A 109 -11.26 -4.23 -23.34
N PRO A 110 -12.32 -5.03 -23.11
CA PRO A 110 -13.57 -4.53 -22.53
C PRO A 110 -13.33 -3.82 -21.20
N LEU A 111 -14.23 -2.91 -20.83
CA LEU A 111 -14.09 -2.11 -19.60
C LEU A 111 -14.06 -3.00 -18.34
N GLU A 112 -14.85 -4.07 -18.34
CA GLU A 112 -14.97 -5.06 -17.26
C GLU A 112 -13.71 -5.93 -17.11
N GLU A 113 -12.83 -5.92 -18.11
CA GLU A 113 -11.55 -6.64 -18.15
C GLU A 113 -10.35 -5.70 -17.98
N GLN A 114 -10.57 -4.42 -17.66
CA GLN A 114 -9.53 -3.50 -17.22
C GLN A 114 -9.21 -3.71 -15.73
N ASN A 115 -8.16 -3.04 -15.25
CA ASN A 115 -7.76 -3.07 -13.83
C ASN A 115 -7.57 -4.50 -13.27
N VAL A 116 -7.10 -5.46 -14.09
CA VAL A 116 -6.97 -6.87 -13.71
C VAL A 116 -6.10 -7.10 -12.47
N GLY A 117 -5.15 -6.19 -12.19
CA GLY A 117 -4.39 -6.21 -10.93
C GLY A 117 -5.25 -6.06 -9.67
N LEU A 118 -6.36 -5.30 -9.73
CA LEU A 118 -7.34 -5.23 -8.63
C LEU A 118 -8.19 -6.50 -8.54
N LEU A 119 -8.46 -7.16 -9.66
CA LEU A 119 -9.18 -8.43 -9.70
C LEU A 119 -8.34 -9.57 -9.12
N ASP A 120 -7.03 -9.58 -9.35
CA ASP A 120 -6.09 -10.50 -8.71
C ASP A 120 -6.15 -10.39 -7.18
N GLN A 121 -6.24 -9.17 -6.65
CA GLN A 121 -6.37 -8.93 -5.21
C GLN A 121 -7.68 -9.49 -4.64
N ARG A 122 -8.80 -9.34 -5.36
CA ARG A 122 -10.07 -9.98 -4.97
C ARG A 122 -9.94 -11.50 -4.96
N MET A 123 -9.32 -12.08 -5.98
CA MET A 123 -9.09 -13.53 -6.06
C MET A 123 -8.25 -14.04 -4.89
N ALA A 124 -7.22 -13.31 -4.47
CA ALA A 124 -6.41 -13.66 -3.30
C ALA A 124 -7.26 -13.65 -2.01
N LEU A 125 -8.13 -12.66 -1.82
CA LEU A 125 -9.03 -12.61 -0.66
C LEU A 125 -10.04 -13.77 -0.64
N GLU A 126 -10.61 -14.13 -1.79
CA GLU A 126 -11.50 -15.29 -1.90
C GLU A 126 -10.76 -16.58 -1.55
N TRP A 127 -9.52 -16.74 -2.03
CA TRP A 127 -8.69 -17.88 -1.65
C TRP A 127 -8.44 -17.91 -0.14
N VAL A 128 -8.10 -16.78 0.49
CA VAL A 128 -7.88 -16.70 1.93
C VAL A 128 -9.14 -17.09 2.69
N ARG A 129 -10.30 -16.51 2.36
CA ARG A 129 -11.59 -16.86 2.95
C ARG A 129 -11.85 -18.37 2.91
N ASP A 130 -11.59 -19.00 1.77
CA ASP A 130 -11.95 -20.39 1.54
C ASP A 130 -10.95 -21.39 2.15
N ASN A 131 -9.71 -20.96 2.43
CA ASN A 131 -8.61 -21.88 2.79
C ASN A 131 -7.93 -21.59 4.14
N ILE A 132 -8.04 -20.38 4.71
CA ILE A 132 -7.18 -19.97 5.84
C ILE A 132 -7.43 -20.77 7.13
N ALA A 133 -8.62 -21.37 7.27
CA ALA A 133 -8.95 -22.30 8.36
C ALA A 133 -7.99 -23.51 8.44
N LEU A 134 -7.46 -23.96 7.29
CA LEU A 134 -6.48 -25.05 7.23
C LEU A 134 -5.15 -24.67 7.90
N PHE A 135 -4.84 -23.37 7.93
CA PHE A 135 -3.63 -22.81 8.53
C PHE A 135 -3.87 -22.31 9.97
N GLY A 136 -5.08 -22.48 10.50
CA GLY A 136 -5.47 -22.08 11.86
C GLY A 136 -6.06 -20.67 11.98
N GLY A 137 -6.31 -19.99 10.85
CA GLY A 137 -6.98 -18.68 10.84
C GLY A 137 -8.50 -18.80 10.90
N ASP A 138 -9.15 -17.77 11.40
CA ASP A 138 -10.60 -17.63 11.36
C ASP A 138 -11.01 -16.97 10.02
N PRO A 139 -11.71 -17.67 9.10
CA PRO A 139 -12.15 -17.10 7.83
C PRO A 139 -13.24 -16.04 7.99
N THR A 140 -13.83 -15.90 9.19
CA THR A 140 -14.81 -14.86 9.53
C THR A 140 -14.19 -13.64 10.19
N HIS A 141 -12.87 -13.63 10.34
CA HIS A 141 -12.10 -12.60 11.04
C HIS A 141 -10.84 -12.20 10.25
N ILE A 142 -11.07 -11.71 9.02
CA ILE A 142 -10.04 -11.29 8.06
C ILE A 142 -9.98 -9.77 8.02
N ALA A 143 -8.80 -9.20 8.30
CA ALA A 143 -8.53 -7.78 8.09
C ALA A 143 -7.59 -7.60 6.90
N ALA A 144 -7.85 -6.59 6.08
CA ALA A 144 -6.87 -6.16 5.10
C ALA A 144 -5.98 -5.08 5.72
N TRP A 145 -4.69 -5.17 5.46
CA TRP A 145 -3.67 -4.22 5.89
C TRP A 145 -2.88 -3.78 4.67
N GLY A 146 -2.92 -2.50 4.33
CA GLY A 146 -2.29 -2.01 3.10
C GLY A 146 -1.38 -0.84 3.37
N GLN A 147 -0.36 -0.71 2.54
CA GLN A 147 0.51 0.47 2.52
C GLN A 147 0.49 1.12 1.14
N SER A 148 0.50 2.46 1.08
CA SER A 148 0.57 3.22 -0.18
C SER A 148 -0.50 2.75 -1.19
N SER A 149 -0.12 2.43 -2.43
CA SER A 149 -1.01 1.89 -3.45
C SER A 149 -1.78 0.62 -3.02
N GLY A 150 -1.21 -0.20 -2.14
CA GLY A 150 -1.93 -1.36 -1.58
C GLY A 150 -3.09 -0.93 -0.68
N SER A 151 -2.89 0.11 0.13
CA SER A 151 -3.96 0.74 0.90
C SER A 151 -4.99 1.45 0.00
N VAL A 152 -4.53 2.13 -1.06
CA VAL A 152 -5.43 2.73 -2.07
C VAL A 152 -6.32 1.67 -2.72
N ALA A 153 -5.74 0.51 -3.07
CA ALA A 153 -6.49 -0.61 -3.66
C ALA A 153 -7.56 -1.15 -2.71
N MET A 154 -7.22 -1.31 -1.43
CA MET A 154 -8.19 -1.69 -0.38
C MET A 154 -9.29 -0.61 -0.21
N ALA A 155 -8.95 0.67 -0.33
CA ALA A 155 -9.95 1.72 -0.28
C ALA A 155 -10.95 1.57 -1.43
N TYR A 156 -10.47 1.38 -2.68
CA TYR A 156 -11.32 1.11 -3.85
C TYR A 156 -12.19 -0.12 -3.65
N TYR A 157 -11.61 -1.20 -3.12
CA TYR A 157 -12.29 -2.45 -2.82
C TYR A 157 -13.56 -2.23 -1.98
N THR A 158 -13.55 -1.31 -1.01
CA THR A 158 -14.73 -1.03 -0.16
C THR A 158 -15.92 -0.42 -0.90
N TYR A 159 -15.70 0.21 -2.05
CA TYR A 159 -16.76 0.73 -2.90
C TYR A 159 -17.21 -0.32 -3.93
N THR A 160 -16.27 -1.11 -4.43
CA THR A 160 -16.51 -2.16 -5.45
C THR A 160 -17.28 -3.36 -4.88
N TYR A 161 -16.87 -3.86 -3.71
CA TYR A 161 -17.41 -5.08 -3.09
C TYR A 161 -18.20 -4.77 -1.81
N LEU A 162 -19.03 -3.72 -1.86
CA LEU A 162 -19.72 -3.22 -0.67
C LEU A 162 -20.68 -4.22 -0.02
N ASP A 163 -21.29 -5.11 -0.83
CA ASP A 163 -22.28 -6.11 -0.39
C ASP A 163 -21.64 -7.46 0.01
N ASP A 164 -20.40 -7.73 -0.41
CA ASP A 164 -19.64 -8.92 -0.06
C ASP A 164 -18.16 -8.57 0.16
N PRO A 165 -17.83 -7.83 1.23
CA PRO A 165 -16.47 -7.34 1.41
C PRO A 165 -15.46 -8.43 1.80
N ILE A 166 -15.86 -9.63 2.23
CA ILE A 166 -15.00 -10.67 2.85
C ILE A 166 -14.31 -10.23 4.17
N LEU A 167 -13.91 -8.96 4.25
CA LEU A 167 -13.14 -8.33 5.29
C LEU A 167 -14.03 -7.89 6.46
N ASN A 168 -13.43 -7.83 7.64
CA ASN A 168 -14.04 -7.34 8.87
C ASN A 168 -13.51 -5.98 9.31
N SER A 169 -12.29 -5.63 8.91
CA SER A 169 -11.66 -4.33 9.20
C SER A 169 -10.53 -4.01 8.22
N LEU A 170 -10.10 -2.75 8.22
CA LEU A 170 -9.07 -2.22 7.31
C LEU A 170 -7.99 -1.50 8.11
N ILE A 171 -6.73 -1.71 7.75
CA ILE A 171 -5.60 -0.89 8.20
C ILE A 171 -4.98 -0.22 6.98
N MET A 172 -4.99 1.11 6.96
CA MET A 172 -4.70 1.95 5.80
C MET A 172 -3.51 2.86 6.07
N ASP A 173 -2.32 2.40 5.69
CA ASP A 173 -1.05 3.06 5.97
C ASP A 173 -0.64 3.93 4.77
N SER A 174 -0.66 5.26 4.95
CA SER A 174 -0.27 6.23 3.91
C SER A 174 -0.92 6.01 2.53
N GLY A 175 -2.19 5.59 2.51
CA GLY A 175 -2.92 5.39 1.27
C GLY A 175 -4.44 5.31 1.46
N ASN A 176 -5.21 5.92 0.55
CA ASN A 176 -6.68 5.92 0.56
C ASN A 176 -7.24 6.36 -0.80
N GLU A 177 -8.56 6.34 -0.95
CA GLU A 177 -9.27 6.61 -2.20
C GLU A 177 -9.11 8.05 -2.76
N PHE A 178 -8.54 8.99 -1.99
CA PHE A 178 -8.32 10.38 -2.41
C PHE A 178 -6.89 10.66 -2.88
N ILE A 179 -6.01 9.65 -2.93
CA ILE A 179 -4.68 9.78 -3.54
C ILE A 179 -4.80 9.55 -5.05
N ASP A 180 -4.45 10.56 -5.85
CA ASP A 180 -4.51 10.51 -7.31
C ASP A 180 -3.26 9.87 -7.91
N ILE A 181 -3.27 8.54 -8.02
CA ILE A 181 -2.21 7.72 -8.63
C ILE A 181 -2.74 6.91 -9.83
N LEU A 182 -3.73 7.47 -10.54
CA LEU A 182 -4.42 6.83 -11.67
C LEU A 182 -3.77 7.21 -13.01
N THR A 183 -3.85 6.30 -13.99
CA THR A 183 -3.47 6.62 -15.37
C THR A 183 -4.58 7.44 -16.04
N LYS A 184 -4.24 8.63 -16.51
CA LYS A 184 -5.15 9.54 -17.24
C LYS A 184 -4.87 9.50 -18.74
N ASP A 185 -5.25 8.39 -19.36
CA ASP A 185 -5.03 8.13 -20.79
C ASP A 185 -6.32 7.63 -21.47
N PRO A 186 -7.31 8.50 -21.72
CA PRO A 186 -8.57 8.09 -22.34
C PRO A 186 -8.42 7.67 -23.81
N ALA A 187 -7.25 7.93 -24.42
CA ALA A 187 -6.96 7.57 -25.81
C ALA A 187 -6.23 6.23 -25.94
N HIS A 188 -5.90 5.56 -24.82
CA HIS A 188 -5.10 4.33 -24.79
C HIS A 188 -3.72 4.51 -25.48
N ALA A 189 -3.20 5.74 -25.47
CA ALA A 189 -2.00 6.13 -26.20
C ALA A 189 -0.74 5.47 -25.64
N ASN A 190 -0.62 5.26 -24.32
CA ASN A 190 0.55 4.59 -23.73
C ASN A 190 0.64 3.12 -24.20
N PHE A 191 -0.49 2.40 -24.20
CA PHE A 191 -0.52 1.01 -24.69
C PHE A 191 -0.24 0.94 -26.18
N THR A 192 -0.89 1.79 -26.98
CA THR A 192 -0.69 1.87 -28.45
C THR A 192 0.76 2.22 -28.79
N PHE A 193 1.37 3.14 -28.02
CA PHE A 193 2.78 3.49 -28.17
C PHE A 193 3.67 2.28 -27.90
N MET A 194 3.48 1.61 -26.75
CA MET A 194 4.21 0.38 -26.42
C MET A 194 4.08 -0.67 -27.52
N ALA A 195 2.86 -0.91 -28.01
CA ALA A 195 2.60 -1.84 -29.11
C ALA A 195 3.39 -1.51 -30.38
N SER A 196 3.52 -0.23 -30.73
CA SER A 196 4.30 0.19 -31.91
C SER A 196 5.78 -0.17 -31.82
N GLN A 197 6.35 -0.25 -30.62
CA GLN A 197 7.78 -0.55 -30.41
C GLN A 197 8.11 -2.03 -30.64
N PHE A 198 7.10 -2.91 -30.58
CA PHE A 198 7.23 -4.36 -30.79
C PHE A 198 6.61 -4.83 -32.11
N GLY A 199 6.38 -3.92 -33.05
CA GLY A 199 5.81 -4.26 -34.37
C GLY A 199 4.31 -4.56 -34.35
N CYS A 200 3.62 -4.22 -33.26
CA CYS A 200 2.17 -4.38 -33.09
C CYS A 200 1.38 -3.10 -33.40
N GLY A 201 2.03 -2.03 -33.87
CA GLY A 201 1.40 -0.73 -34.13
C GLY A 201 0.55 -0.69 -35.40
N GLY A 202 -0.48 0.16 -35.41
CA GLY A 202 -1.36 0.39 -36.56
C GLY A 202 -2.38 -0.73 -36.81
N LEU A 203 -2.48 -1.69 -35.89
CA LEU A 203 -3.48 -2.76 -35.90
C LEU A 203 -4.82 -2.27 -35.33
N ARG A 204 -5.90 -3.02 -35.55
CA ARG A 204 -7.17 -2.77 -34.85
C ARG A 204 -7.00 -3.15 -33.36
N PRO A 205 -7.77 -2.55 -32.43
CA PRO A 205 -7.56 -2.72 -30.99
C PRO A 205 -7.44 -4.19 -30.52
N ALA A 206 -8.31 -5.08 -30.98
CA ALA A 206 -8.25 -6.50 -30.63
C ALA A 206 -7.02 -7.22 -31.21
N GLU A 207 -6.57 -6.83 -32.40
CA GLU A 207 -5.38 -7.40 -33.07
C GLU A 207 -4.09 -6.88 -32.43
N GLU A 208 -4.06 -5.61 -32.03
CA GLU A 208 -2.96 -4.99 -31.27
C GLU A 208 -2.73 -5.73 -29.95
N LEU A 209 -3.79 -5.93 -29.16
CA LEU A 209 -3.73 -6.68 -27.91
C LEU A 209 -3.27 -8.13 -28.13
N ALA A 210 -3.82 -8.81 -29.14
CA ALA A 210 -3.45 -10.19 -29.47
C ALA A 210 -1.99 -10.30 -29.96
N CYS A 211 -1.46 -9.25 -30.60
CA CYS A 211 -0.06 -9.15 -30.98
C CYS A 211 0.83 -8.96 -29.75
N MET A 212 0.48 -8.01 -28.88
CA MET A 212 1.24 -7.72 -27.65
C MET A 212 1.33 -8.91 -26.70
N ARG A 213 0.28 -9.73 -26.59
CA ARG A 213 0.30 -10.99 -25.80
C ARG A 213 1.31 -12.04 -26.29
N LYS A 214 1.94 -11.84 -27.46
CA LYS A 214 3.00 -12.72 -27.99
C LYS A 214 4.41 -12.16 -27.79
N VAL A 215 4.51 -10.92 -27.31
CA VAL A 215 5.80 -10.29 -27.00
C VAL A 215 6.29 -10.85 -25.67
N ASP A 216 7.58 -11.13 -25.58
CA ASP A 216 8.19 -11.58 -24.32
C ASP A 216 8.03 -10.51 -23.24
N ALA A 217 7.48 -10.89 -22.09
CA ALA A 217 7.25 -10.01 -20.96
C ALA A 217 8.53 -9.30 -20.49
N SER A 218 9.68 -9.97 -20.53
CA SER A 218 10.98 -9.38 -20.18
C SER A 218 11.37 -8.25 -21.14
N SER A 219 11.05 -8.39 -22.43
CA SER A 219 11.32 -7.36 -23.43
C SER A 219 10.45 -6.12 -23.23
N ILE A 220 9.20 -6.31 -22.81
CA ILE A 220 8.27 -5.22 -22.45
C ILE A 220 8.85 -4.42 -21.26
N GLU A 221 9.21 -5.12 -20.18
CA GLU A 221 9.75 -4.50 -18.97
C GLU A 221 11.10 -3.81 -19.22
N ASP A 222 12.02 -4.43 -19.97
CA ASP A 222 13.30 -3.81 -20.31
C ASP A 222 13.13 -2.54 -21.14
N PHE A 223 12.21 -2.54 -22.11
CA PHE A 223 11.91 -1.35 -22.88
C PHE A 223 11.38 -0.24 -21.97
N MET A 224 10.40 -0.55 -21.12
CA MET A 224 9.82 0.42 -20.20
C MET A 224 10.86 1.02 -19.25
N ARG A 225 11.69 0.16 -18.64
CA ARG A 225 12.79 0.57 -17.77
C ARG A 225 13.73 1.53 -18.48
N ILE A 226 14.27 1.13 -19.63
CA ILE A 226 15.22 1.95 -20.40
C ILE A 226 14.58 3.28 -20.81
N TYR A 227 13.34 3.25 -21.32
CA TYR A 227 12.63 4.44 -21.79
C TYR A 227 12.42 5.46 -20.66
N ASN A 228 11.98 5.00 -19.49
CA ASN A 228 11.73 5.86 -18.33
C ASN A 228 13.05 6.32 -17.68
N ASP A 229 14.07 5.46 -17.58
CA ASP A 229 15.38 5.81 -17.00
C ASP A 229 16.13 6.89 -17.80
N VAL A 230 15.99 6.91 -19.13
CA VAL A 230 16.58 7.98 -19.97
C VAL A 230 15.75 9.26 -19.98
N GLY A 231 14.71 9.35 -19.15
CA GLY A 231 13.91 10.57 -18.93
C GLY A 231 13.10 11.02 -20.14
N LYS A 232 12.61 10.08 -20.97
CA LYS A 232 11.76 10.41 -22.12
C LYS A 232 10.39 10.92 -21.67
N THR A 233 9.79 11.78 -22.49
CA THR A 233 8.46 12.34 -22.26
C THR A 233 7.52 12.03 -23.43
N PRO A 234 6.25 11.69 -23.18
CA PRO A 234 5.64 11.47 -21.85
C PRO A 234 6.20 10.22 -21.15
N ILE A 235 6.16 10.18 -19.82
CA ILE A 235 6.54 9.00 -19.04
C ILE A 235 5.55 7.88 -19.33
N LEU A 236 6.03 6.65 -19.54
CA LEU A 236 5.16 5.49 -19.68
C LEU A 236 4.76 5.00 -18.29
N THR A 237 3.46 5.11 -18.00
CA THR A 237 2.87 4.69 -16.73
C THR A 237 1.57 3.92 -16.99
N PHE A 238 1.41 2.83 -16.25
CA PHE A 238 0.27 1.93 -16.30
C PHE A 238 -0.17 1.62 -14.86
N SER A 239 -1.21 2.30 -14.44
CA SER A 239 -1.85 2.25 -13.13
C SER A 239 -3.36 2.15 -13.32
N PRO A 240 -4.16 1.93 -12.26
CA PRO A 240 -5.60 1.79 -12.42
C PRO A 240 -6.23 2.97 -13.18
N ILE A 241 -7.29 2.68 -13.92
CA ILE A 241 -8.11 3.67 -14.63
C ILE A 241 -9.48 3.79 -13.98
N ILE A 242 -10.14 4.92 -14.18
CA ILE A 242 -11.54 5.08 -13.78
C ILE A 242 -12.43 4.29 -14.74
N ASP A 243 -13.02 3.19 -14.27
CA ASP A 243 -13.96 2.36 -15.02
C ASP A 243 -15.39 2.43 -14.44
N ASN A 244 -15.57 3.05 -13.27
CA ASN A 244 -16.80 3.03 -12.48
C ASN A 244 -17.33 1.61 -12.17
N ILE A 245 -16.42 0.63 -12.15
CA ILE A 245 -16.66 -0.76 -11.75
C ILE A 245 -15.75 -1.07 -10.57
N THR A 246 -14.44 -0.95 -10.76
CA THR A 246 -13.41 -1.20 -9.74
C THR A 246 -12.83 0.09 -9.15
N VAL A 247 -12.83 1.19 -9.92
CA VAL A 247 -12.34 2.52 -9.51
C VAL A 247 -13.35 3.58 -9.96
N PHE A 248 -13.73 4.46 -9.03
CA PHE A 248 -14.81 5.43 -9.24
C PHE A 248 -14.27 6.86 -9.30
N ALA A 249 -15.00 7.73 -10.02
CA ALA A 249 -14.63 9.14 -10.15
C ALA A 249 -14.97 10.01 -8.92
N ASP A 250 -15.98 9.63 -8.13
CA ASP A 250 -16.51 10.46 -7.04
C ASP A 250 -16.86 9.63 -5.79
N TYR A 251 -15.84 9.37 -4.97
CA TYR A 251 -15.98 8.63 -3.71
C TYR A 251 -16.80 9.39 -2.65
N VAL A 252 -16.76 10.72 -2.63
CA VAL A 252 -17.51 11.53 -1.63
C VAL A 252 -19.01 11.34 -1.84
N THR A 253 -19.48 11.43 -3.08
CA THR A 253 -20.89 11.24 -3.41
C THR A 253 -21.34 9.80 -3.11
N LEU A 254 -20.52 8.79 -3.45
CA LEU A 254 -20.83 7.39 -3.16
C LEU A 254 -20.95 7.14 -1.65
N ALA A 255 -19.99 7.60 -0.86
CA ALA A 255 -20.00 7.42 0.59
C ALA A 255 -21.20 8.14 1.25
N LYS A 256 -21.53 9.38 0.83
CA LYS A 256 -22.73 10.10 1.29
C LYS A 256 -24.02 9.34 0.98
N ALA A 257 -24.07 8.62 -0.14
CA ALA A 257 -25.18 7.77 -0.51
C ALA A 257 -25.17 6.40 0.21
N GLY A 258 -24.21 6.14 1.10
CA GLY A 258 -24.05 4.87 1.80
C GLY A 258 -23.52 3.74 0.91
N LYS A 259 -22.96 4.04 -0.27
CA LYS A 259 -22.39 3.07 -1.22
C LYS A 259 -20.92 2.80 -0.90
N ILE A 260 -20.66 2.34 0.32
CA ILE A 260 -19.35 1.97 0.83
C ILE A 260 -19.54 0.86 1.88
N ALA A 261 -18.64 -0.13 1.89
CA ALA A 261 -18.65 -1.21 2.85
C ALA A 261 -18.59 -0.67 4.30
N ARG A 262 -19.39 -1.24 5.19
CA ARG A 262 -19.41 -0.88 6.60
C ARG A 262 -18.34 -1.63 7.38
N LEU A 263 -17.11 -1.14 7.28
CA LEU A 263 -15.94 -1.68 7.98
C LEU A 263 -15.33 -0.63 8.92
N PRO A 264 -14.89 -1.03 10.13
CA PRO A 264 -13.97 -0.25 10.95
C PRO A 264 -12.63 -0.06 10.25
N VAL A 265 -11.98 1.07 10.51
CA VAL A 265 -10.72 1.44 9.87
C VAL A 265 -9.70 1.95 10.88
N LEU A 266 -8.46 1.52 10.77
CA LEU A 266 -7.28 2.18 11.32
C LEU A 266 -6.57 2.87 10.15
N ILE A 267 -6.47 4.20 10.13
CA ILE A 267 -5.91 4.97 9.01
C ILE A 267 -4.84 5.93 9.50
N GLY A 268 -3.75 6.08 8.76
CA GLY A 268 -2.70 7.02 9.14
C GLY A 268 -1.81 7.44 7.99
N SER A 269 -0.80 8.21 8.37
CA SER A 269 0.29 8.63 7.49
C SER A 269 1.58 8.70 8.29
N ASN A 270 2.69 8.93 7.61
CA ASN A 270 3.96 9.24 8.24
C ASN A 270 4.16 10.77 8.27
N SER A 271 4.98 11.25 9.19
CA SER A 271 5.20 12.69 9.38
C SER A 271 6.01 13.34 8.25
N GLN A 272 6.66 12.53 7.39
CA GLN A 272 7.48 12.99 6.28
C GLN A 272 7.27 12.11 5.02
N ASP A 273 6.05 11.63 4.73
CA ASP A 273 5.79 10.81 3.54
C ASP A 273 6.38 11.41 2.23
N GLY A 274 6.36 12.73 2.09
CA GLY A 274 6.79 13.42 0.88
C GLY A 274 8.28 13.32 0.53
N GLU A 275 9.16 12.91 1.44
CA GLU A 275 10.62 12.94 1.24
C GLU A 275 11.08 12.04 0.08
N ILE A 276 10.39 10.94 -0.18
CA ILE A 276 10.74 10.02 -1.29
C ILE A 276 10.27 10.54 -2.66
N PHE A 277 9.34 11.49 -2.69
CA PHE A 277 8.67 11.94 -3.92
C PHE A 277 9.28 13.21 -4.53
N VAL A 278 10.36 13.71 -3.93
CA VAL A 278 11.16 14.83 -4.45
C VAL A 278 12.47 14.29 -5.05
N PRO A 279 13.14 15.04 -5.95
CA PRO A 279 14.43 14.63 -6.49
C PRO A 279 15.43 14.28 -5.40
N TYR A 280 16.05 13.11 -5.52
CA TYR A 280 16.97 12.58 -4.52
C TYR A 280 18.26 13.40 -4.45
N ASP A 281 18.66 13.76 -3.22
CA ASP A 281 19.97 14.31 -2.89
C ASP A 281 20.45 13.66 -1.58
N PRO A 282 21.61 12.97 -1.57
CA PRO A 282 22.13 12.33 -0.36
C PRO A 282 22.38 13.31 0.80
N ASN A 283 22.53 14.61 0.53
CA ASN A 283 22.80 15.65 1.52
C ASN A 283 21.52 16.33 2.05
N GLY A 284 20.36 16.05 1.46
CA GLY A 284 19.08 16.63 1.86
C GLY A 284 18.26 17.11 0.67
N VAL A 285 16.97 16.84 0.71
CA VAL A 285 16.03 17.17 -0.38
C VAL A 285 15.34 18.52 -0.17
N ASP A 286 14.57 18.98 -1.16
CA ASP A 286 13.75 20.18 -1.02
C ASP A 286 12.60 19.95 -0.03
N LYS A 287 12.84 20.36 1.21
CA LYS A 287 11.88 20.20 2.32
C LYS A 287 10.56 20.92 2.09
N ALA A 288 10.55 22.07 1.42
CA ALA A 288 9.31 22.80 1.20
C ALA A 288 8.37 22.04 0.24
N VAL A 289 8.94 21.43 -0.80
CA VAL A 289 8.20 20.58 -1.74
C VAL A 289 7.80 19.26 -1.07
N ALA A 290 8.71 18.62 -0.32
CA ALA A 290 8.42 17.39 0.41
C ALA A 290 7.30 17.57 1.45
N ASP A 291 7.29 18.69 2.19
CA ASP A 291 6.25 18.99 3.17
C ASP A 291 4.89 19.24 2.49
N LEU A 292 4.90 19.91 1.33
CA LEU A 292 3.69 20.10 0.51
C LEU A 292 3.14 18.75 0.01
N ILE A 293 3.99 17.83 -0.44
CA ILE A 293 3.57 16.49 -0.84
C ILE A 293 3.04 15.70 0.36
N THR A 294 3.73 15.74 1.50
CA THR A 294 3.29 15.09 2.74
C THR A 294 1.86 15.50 3.10
N MET A 295 1.57 16.80 3.04
CA MET A 295 0.23 17.33 3.32
C MET A 295 -0.78 16.96 2.23
N SER A 296 -0.46 17.24 0.97
CA SER A 296 -1.43 17.14 -0.14
C SER A 296 -1.71 15.71 -0.60
N TRP A 297 -0.75 14.81 -0.52
CA TRP A 297 -0.89 13.43 -1.00
C TRP A 297 -1.20 12.43 0.11
N PHE A 298 -0.83 12.71 1.37
CA PHE A 298 -0.93 11.71 2.44
C PHE A 298 -1.78 12.19 3.62
N PHE A 299 -1.31 13.17 4.38
CA PHE A 299 -1.97 13.57 5.62
C PHE A 299 -3.41 14.07 5.39
N CYS A 300 -3.61 14.99 4.43
CA CYS A 300 -4.93 15.56 4.16
C CYS A 300 -5.90 14.58 3.49
N PRO A 301 -5.49 13.77 2.50
CA PRO A 301 -6.30 12.65 2.02
C PRO A 301 -6.70 11.66 3.13
N SER A 302 -5.79 11.29 4.04
CA SER A 302 -6.11 10.41 5.18
C SER A 302 -7.12 11.05 6.13
N TYR A 303 -7.00 12.35 6.40
CA TYR A 303 -8.02 13.12 7.14
C TYR A 303 -9.37 13.13 6.41
N GLN A 304 -9.38 13.33 5.09
CA GLN A 304 -10.60 13.33 4.28
C GLN A 304 -11.31 11.97 4.31
N SER A 305 -10.57 10.87 4.13
CA SER A 305 -11.10 9.51 4.17
C SER A 305 -11.68 9.19 5.55
N ALA A 306 -10.97 9.56 6.63
CA ALA A 306 -11.49 9.41 7.99
C ALA A 306 -12.82 10.15 8.20
N LYS A 307 -12.91 11.39 7.70
CA LYS A 307 -14.15 12.18 7.76
C LYS A 307 -15.29 11.53 6.98
N VAL A 308 -15.04 11.16 5.73
CA VAL A 308 -16.04 10.57 4.84
C VAL A 308 -16.59 9.26 5.41
N ARG A 309 -15.71 8.38 5.94
CA ARG A 309 -16.10 7.10 6.53
C ARG A 309 -16.91 7.25 7.81
N THR A 310 -16.54 8.22 8.65
CA THR A 310 -17.26 8.54 9.89
C THR A 310 -18.64 9.11 9.59
N ASP A 311 -18.72 10.08 8.67
CA ASP A 311 -19.99 10.69 8.24
C ASP A 311 -20.93 9.62 7.60
N ALA A 312 -20.36 8.67 6.85
CA ALA A 312 -21.07 7.53 6.26
C ALA A 312 -21.36 6.38 7.25
N LYS A 313 -20.87 6.48 8.49
CA LYS A 313 -21.06 5.48 9.56
C LYS A 313 -20.60 4.07 9.16
N THR A 314 -19.43 3.97 8.54
CA THR A 314 -18.88 2.65 8.14
C THR A 314 -18.43 1.81 9.34
N GLY A 315 -18.14 2.43 10.47
CA GLY A 315 -17.64 1.78 11.67
C GLY A 315 -16.72 2.74 12.43
N PRO A 316 -16.11 2.29 13.54
CA PRO A 316 -15.08 3.05 14.22
C PRO A 316 -13.90 3.38 13.29
N VAL A 317 -13.44 4.62 13.31
CA VAL A 317 -12.26 5.07 12.58
C VAL A 317 -11.19 5.47 13.58
N TYR A 318 -10.03 4.82 13.58
CA TYR A 318 -8.89 5.17 14.42
C TYR A 318 -7.82 5.82 13.58
N ARG A 319 -7.14 6.83 14.12
CA ARG A 319 -6.10 7.58 13.40
C ARG A 319 -4.75 7.52 14.10
N TYR A 320 -3.69 7.41 13.30
CA TYR A 320 -2.31 7.45 13.78
C TYR A 320 -1.41 8.33 12.90
N LEU A 321 -0.25 8.69 13.44
CA LEU A 321 0.87 9.31 12.74
C LEU A 321 2.16 8.55 13.09
N TYR A 322 2.96 8.13 12.12
CA TYR A 322 4.29 7.60 12.40
C TYR A 322 5.36 8.69 12.23
N ALA A 323 6.19 8.89 13.24
CA ALA A 323 7.19 9.95 13.29
C ALA A 323 8.56 9.46 13.80
N GLY A 324 8.83 8.16 13.66
CA GLY A 324 10.13 7.57 13.99
C GLY A 324 11.23 7.98 13.00
N ASN A 325 12.43 8.29 13.52
CA ASN A 325 13.63 8.57 12.74
C ASN A 325 14.80 7.72 13.26
N PHE A 326 14.72 6.41 13.01
CA PHE A 326 15.72 5.44 13.47
C PHE A 326 16.73 5.18 12.37
N SER A 327 18.03 5.33 12.65
CA SER A 327 19.09 5.39 11.61
C SER A 327 19.28 4.10 10.80
N ASN A 328 18.79 2.97 11.28
CA ASN A 328 18.79 1.69 10.56
C ASN A 328 17.63 1.60 9.54
N ALA A 329 16.49 2.26 9.80
CA ALA A 329 15.36 2.33 8.89
C ALA A 329 15.34 3.62 8.03
N SER A 330 15.90 4.70 8.56
CA SER A 330 16.01 6.04 7.97
C SER A 330 17.48 6.50 8.06
N PRO A 331 18.38 5.97 7.21
CA PRO A 331 19.83 6.16 7.35
C PRO A 331 20.34 7.57 7.09
N ARG A 332 19.55 8.42 6.42
CA ARG A 332 19.86 9.84 6.28
C ARG A 332 19.12 10.62 7.35
N SER A 333 19.80 11.59 7.97
CA SER A 333 19.23 12.41 9.05
C SER A 333 18.00 13.21 8.63
N TRP A 334 17.88 13.55 7.34
CA TRP A 334 16.77 14.31 6.77
C TRP A 334 15.55 13.45 6.42
N MET A 335 15.65 12.12 6.39
CA MET A 335 14.55 11.25 5.96
C MET A 335 13.38 11.24 6.95
N GLY A 336 13.65 11.24 8.26
CA GLY A 336 12.58 11.19 9.26
C GLY A 336 11.69 9.95 9.14
N GLY A 337 10.41 10.11 9.44
CA GLY A 337 9.35 9.15 9.11
C GLY A 337 8.93 9.31 7.65
N TRP A 338 9.78 8.91 6.72
CA TRP A 338 9.50 8.94 5.28
C TRP A 338 8.49 7.86 4.88
N HIS A 339 7.95 7.92 3.67
CA HIS A 339 6.89 7.03 3.20
C HIS A 339 7.28 5.53 3.20
N GLY A 340 6.67 4.72 4.06
CA GLY A 340 7.00 3.30 4.23
C GLY A 340 7.97 3.00 5.38
N ALA A 341 8.55 4.03 6.03
CA ALA A 341 9.48 3.90 7.15
C ALA A 341 8.89 3.21 8.40
N GLU A 342 7.57 3.13 8.50
CA GLU A 342 6.82 2.44 9.54
C GLU A 342 6.80 0.92 9.33
N LEU A 343 6.91 0.45 8.09
CA LEU A 343 6.78 -0.98 7.77
C LEU A 343 7.79 -1.86 8.49
N PRO A 344 9.11 -1.53 8.54
CA PRO A 344 10.07 -2.36 9.26
C PRO A 344 9.75 -2.51 10.76
N LEU A 345 9.06 -1.52 11.35
CA LEU A 345 8.65 -1.52 12.74
C LEU A 345 7.44 -2.46 12.91
N VAL A 346 6.40 -2.30 12.09
CA VAL A 346 5.20 -3.16 12.18
C VAL A 346 5.56 -4.63 11.86
N PHE A 347 6.33 -4.89 10.81
CA PHE A 347 6.75 -6.24 10.44
C PHE A 347 7.81 -6.84 11.40
N GLY A 348 8.46 -6.01 12.21
CA GLY A 348 9.51 -6.45 13.14
C GLY A 348 10.87 -6.73 12.47
N THR A 349 11.06 -6.28 11.22
CA THR A 349 12.29 -6.48 10.44
C THR A 349 13.34 -5.40 10.68
N HIS A 350 12.99 -4.35 11.42
CA HIS A 350 13.87 -3.23 11.74
C HIS A 350 15.28 -3.59 12.26
N PRO A 351 15.52 -4.64 13.09
CA PRO A 351 16.87 -4.93 13.57
C PRO A 351 17.70 -5.80 12.60
N LEU A 352 17.13 -6.22 11.46
CA LEU A 352 17.76 -7.17 10.55
C LEU A 352 18.76 -6.51 9.59
N TYR A 353 18.69 -5.18 9.42
CA TYR A 353 19.46 -4.44 8.43
C TYR A 353 20.03 -3.15 9.03
N ARG A 354 21.25 -2.77 8.60
CA ARG A 354 21.97 -1.55 9.08
C ARG A 354 22.20 -1.46 10.60
N GLY A 355 22.28 -2.61 11.28
CA GLY A 355 22.62 -2.69 12.68
C GLY A 355 21.43 -2.97 13.59
N ASN A 356 21.72 -3.22 14.86
CA ASN A 356 20.69 -3.53 15.83
C ASN A 356 19.91 -2.27 16.23
N SER A 357 18.62 -2.46 16.49
CA SER A 357 17.72 -1.39 16.88
C SER A 357 17.95 -0.88 18.29
N THR A 358 17.59 0.38 18.51
CA THR A 358 17.63 0.99 19.85
C THR A 358 16.51 0.44 20.74
N GLU A 359 16.61 0.63 22.06
CA GLU A 359 15.54 0.23 22.99
C GLU A 359 14.22 0.94 22.67
N LEU A 360 14.27 2.24 22.36
CA LEU A 360 13.10 3.02 21.95
C LEU A 360 12.47 2.45 20.67
N GLU A 361 13.29 2.03 19.72
CA GLU A 361 12.82 1.47 18.45
C GLU A 361 12.14 0.10 18.65
N TYR A 362 12.73 -0.80 19.45
CA TYR A 362 12.07 -2.05 19.85
C TYR A 362 10.75 -1.79 20.56
N ALA A 363 10.71 -0.83 21.49
CA ALA A 363 9.49 -0.47 22.19
C ALA A 363 8.43 0.12 21.25
N THR A 364 8.84 0.93 20.27
CA THR A 364 7.95 1.48 19.22
C THR A 364 7.37 0.36 18.35
N SER A 365 8.23 -0.53 17.85
CA SER A 365 7.85 -1.71 17.06
C SER A 365 6.83 -2.59 17.80
N HIS A 366 7.09 -2.91 19.07
CA HIS A 366 6.15 -3.67 19.89
C HIS A 366 4.81 -2.95 20.10
N ALA A 367 4.83 -1.64 20.36
CA ALA A 367 3.61 -0.86 20.53
C ALA A 367 2.75 -0.85 19.26
N MET A 368 3.36 -0.69 18.08
CA MET A 368 2.67 -0.74 16.79
C MET A 368 2.12 -2.14 16.49
N GLN A 369 2.93 -3.19 16.65
CA GLN A 369 2.52 -4.58 16.48
C GLN A 369 1.33 -4.95 17.38
N ASP A 370 1.37 -4.53 18.64
CA ASP A 370 0.28 -4.82 19.59
C ASP A 370 -0.97 -4.04 19.24
N ALA A 371 -0.84 -2.81 18.73
CA ALA A 371 -1.96 -2.01 18.26
C ALA A 371 -2.65 -2.60 17.03
N TRP A 372 -1.87 -3.01 16.01
CA TRP A 372 -2.38 -3.64 14.80
C TRP A 372 -3.07 -4.95 15.15
N LEU A 373 -2.42 -5.80 15.97
CA LEU A 373 -2.99 -7.07 16.40
C LEU A 373 -4.27 -6.87 17.23
N ALA A 374 -4.30 -5.93 18.18
CA ALA A 374 -5.49 -5.67 18.98
C ALA A 374 -6.64 -5.13 18.15
N PHE A 375 -6.37 -4.21 17.23
CA PHE A 375 -7.38 -3.69 16.30
C PHE A 375 -7.98 -4.83 15.49
N VAL A 376 -7.15 -5.70 14.92
CA VAL A 376 -7.65 -6.85 14.14
C VAL A 376 -8.39 -7.81 15.05
N ALA A 377 -7.79 -8.32 16.13
CA ALA A 377 -8.40 -9.30 17.04
C ALA A 377 -9.75 -8.86 17.63
N THR A 378 -9.99 -7.55 17.75
CA THR A 378 -11.28 -7.03 18.22
C THR A 378 -12.29 -6.76 17.11
N ALA A 379 -12.03 -7.19 15.87
CA ALA A 379 -12.80 -6.85 14.66
C ALA A 379 -12.95 -5.34 14.52
N GLY A 380 -11.85 -4.62 14.71
CA GLY A 380 -11.76 -3.17 14.61
C GLY A 380 -12.47 -2.37 15.70
N ARG A 381 -12.82 -3.01 16.82
CA ARG A 381 -13.55 -2.34 17.92
C ARG A 381 -12.66 -1.58 18.90
N LYS A 382 -11.39 -1.98 19.08
CA LYS A 382 -10.49 -1.35 20.04
C LYS A 382 -9.00 -1.66 19.76
N PRO A 383 -8.16 -0.65 19.47
CA PRO A 383 -6.71 -0.79 19.49
C PRO A 383 -6.16 -0.80 20.94
N SER A 384 -4.90 -1.18 21.12
CA SER A 384 -4.31 -1.43 22.44
C SER A 384 -3.79 -0.18 23.18
N VAL A 385 -3.58 0.94 22.49
CA VAL A 385 -3.03 2.16 23.11
C VAL A 385 -4.08 2.84 24.00
N GLU A 386 -3.70 3.18 25.23
CA GLU A 386 -4.59 3.83 26.19
C GLU A 386 -5.06 5.20 25.68
N GLY A 387 -6.36 5.46 25.79
CA GLY A 387 -6.99 6.71 25.32
C GLY A 387 -7.06 6.85 23.80
N TRP A 388 -6.75 5.79 23.03
CA TRP A 388 -6.94 5.79 21.58
C TRP A 388 -8.42 5.56 21.25
N ASP A 389 -9.17 6.66 21.29
CA ASP A 389 -10.59 6.69 20.98
C ASP A 389 -10.83 6.73 19.46
N ALA A 390 -12.00 6.24 19.04
CA ALA A 390 -12.44 6.35 17.66
C ALA A 390 -12.69 7.83 17.31
N TRP A 391 -12.27 8.24 16.12
CA TRP A 391 -12.41 9.59 15.60
C TRP A 391 -13.88 9.94 15.40
N ASP A 392 -14.26 11.11 15.95
CA ASP A 392 -15.52 11.78 15.72
C ASP A 392 -15.30 13.30 15.87
N GLU A 393 -16.38 14.09 15.78
CA GLU A 393 -16.30 15.55 15.93
C GLU A 393 -15.82 16.00 17.33
N VAL A 394 -15.92 15.16 18.35
CA VAL A 394 -15.53 15.44 19.75
C VAL A 394 -14.07 15.06 20.00
N VAL A 395 -13.63 13.91 19.49
CA VAL A 395 -12.24 13.44 19.54
C VAL A 395 -11.35 14.33 18.67
N GLY A 396 -11.88 14.81 17.54
CA GLY A 396 -11.26 15.85 16.71
C GLY A 396 -9.85 15.47 16.25
N GLY A 397 -8.89 16.37 16.40
CA GLY A 397 -7.52 16.19 15.94
C GLY A 397 -6.67 15.18 16.72
N ARG A 398 -7.22 14.46 17.71
CA ARG A 398 -6.44 13.53 18.53
C ARG A 398 -6.07 12.28 17.74
N VAL A 399 -4.78 12.00 17.64
CA VAL A 399 -4.22 10.79 17.01
C VAL A 399 -3.14 10.18 17.91
N VAL A 400 -2.83 8.90 17.70
CA VAL A 400 -1.62 8.29 18.30
C VAL A 400 -0.42 8.56 17.40
N GLU A 401 0.61 9.21 17.94
CA GLU A 401 1.92 9.35 17.30
C GLU A 401 2.88 8.26 17.79
N PHE A 402 3.53 7.57 16.86
CA PHE A 402 4.53 6.53 17.15
C PHE A 402 5.96 7.00 16.85
N GLY A 403 6.91 6.60 17.69
CA GLY A 403 8.36 6.68 17.42
C GLY A 403 9.03 8.05 17.62
N ASN A 404 8.29 9.11 17.98
CA ASN A 404 8.86 10.44 18.19
C ASN A 404 9.35 10.64 19.64
N GLY A 405 10.55 10.11 19.92
CA GLY A 405 11.20 10.19 21.24
C GLY A 405 10.56 9.33 22.34
N VAL A 406 9.37 8.80 22.10
CA VAL A 406 8.65 7.82 22.93
C VAL A 406 7.97 6.77 22.02
N PRO A 407 7.67 5.56 22.52
CA PRO A 407 7.07 4.51 21.69
C PRO A 407 5.74 4.90 21.05
N ALA A 408 4.84 5.46 21.86
CA ALA A 408 3.54 5.95 21.45
C ALA A 408 3.08 7.06 22.39
N ARG A 409 2.39 8.09 21.86
CA ARG A 409 1.71 9.11 22.66
C ARG A 409 0.50 9.67 21.91
N LEU A 410 -0.47 10.21 22.62
CA LEU A 410 -1.53 11.00 22.02
C LEU A 410 -1.02 12.41 21.70
N ILE A 411 -1.32 12.90 20.50
CA ILE A 411 -1.05 14.28 20.08
C ILE A 411 -2.32 14.91 19.52
N ASP A 412 -2.36 16.24 19.46
CA ASP A 412 -3.40 17.00 18.77
C ASP A 412 -2.89 17.48 17.41
N THR A 413 -3.60 17.10 16.35
CA THR A 413 -3.32 17.47 14.95
C THR A 413 -4.29 18.51 14.40
N ALA A 414 -5.14 19.12 15.24
CA ALA A 414 -6.15 20.08 14.80
C ALA A 414 -5.60 21.25 13.99
N LYS A 415 -4.34 21.65 14.21
CA LYS A 415 -3.66 22.64 13.36
C LYS A 415 -3.42 22.10 11.94
N MET A 416 -2.81 20.92 11.84
CA MET A 416 -2.53 20.27 10.55
C MET A 416 -3.82 20.01 9.75
N GLU A 417 -4.89 19.62 10.44
CA GLU A 417 -6.22 19.42 9.83
C GLU A 417 -6.82 20.72 9.29
N LYS A 418 -6.64 21.85 9.99
CA LYS A 418 -7.06 23.16 9.47
C LYS A 418 -6.27 23.53 8.22
N ASP A 419 -4.98 23.20 8.20
CA ASP A 419 -4.10 23.43 7.05
C ASP A 419 -4.47 22.55 5.84
N CYS A 420 -5.38 21.57 6.00
CA CYS A 420 -5.93 20.78 4.91
C CYS A 420 -6.98 21.50 4.05
N ALA A 421 -7.52 22.63 4.51
CA ALA A 421 -8.60 23.33 3.80
C ALA A 421 -8.33 23.59 2.30
N PRO A 422 -7.11 23.90 1.83
CA PRO A 422 -6.81 24.09 0.41
C PRO A 422 -6.85 22.80 -0.44
N PHE A 423 -6.73 21.62 0.18
CA PHE A 423 -6.64 20.33 -0.50
C PHE A 423 -7.96 19.56 -0.53
N LEU A 424 -8.92 19.97 0.28
CA LEU A 424 -10.23 19.33 0.36
C LEU A 424 -11.18 19.90 -0.71
N PRO A 425 -12.09 19.10 -1.28
CA PRO A 425 -13.11 19.62 -2.19
C PRO A 425 -13.91 20.74 -1.52
N SER A 426 -14.20 21.81 -2.27
CA SER A 426 -15.10 22.88 -1.80
C SER A 426 -16.47 22.28 -1.44
N ARG A 427 -16.98 22.63 -0.25
CA ARG A 427 -18.21 22.09 0.33
C ARG A 427 -19.44 22.15 -0.57
#